data_AF-N9RH42-F1
#
_entry.id   AF-N9RH42-F1
#
_cell.length_a   1.000
_cell.length_b   1.000
_cell.length_c   1.000
_cell.angle_alpha   90.00
_cell.angle_beta   90.00
_cell.angle_gamma   90.00
#
_symmetry.space_group_name_H-M   'P 1'
#
loop_
_entity.id
_entity.type
_entity.pdbx_description
1 polymer ?
#
loop_
_entity_poly.entity_id
_entity_poly.type
_entity_poly.pdbx_seq_one_letter_code
_entity_poly.pdbx_strand_id
1 'polypeptide(L)'
;MHKIFSFCLLSLISIGLTACDGCPLIAGCNGTDRSPYFISPVSSQARGIPVPPQTRLTYQSQHFRQTHQQTHALKEQNLTGIAFPENTAILWGGMPVERFIQFSNPEMKGFSVYPATGFKSEQSNTFLNLWKSCDDDLSIYLKNPNDWSFNPSNMEIRGCGRYQQRSEYMEDNFRQNEADEFLSKINQALQKLPKQHSYPVIHQPSK
;
A
#
# COMPACT_ATOMS: atom_id res chain seq x y z
N MET A 1 6.05 -64.31 -45.33
CA MET A 1 7.39 -64.13 -44.73
C MET A 1 7.71 -62.64 -44.93
N HIS A 2 7.78 -61.74 -43.96
CA HIS A 2 8.28 -61.77 -42.59
C HIS A 2 7.34 -61.07 -41.59
N LYS A 3 7.34 -61.56 -40.35
CA LYS A 3 6.81 -60.89 -39.15
C LYS A 3 7.90 -59.97 -38.59
N ILE A 4 7.54 -58.76 -38.13
CA ILE A 4 8.25 -58.07 -37.04
C ILE A 4 7.18 -57.46 -36.12
N PHE A 5 7.09 -58.04 -34.93
CA PHE A 5 6.51 -57.43 -33.73
C PHE A 5 7.54 -56.45 -33.16
N SER A 6 7.13 -55.27 -32.72
CA SER A 6 7.82 -54.59 -31.62
C SER A 6 6.87 -53.66 -30.85
N PHE A 7 7.12 -53.63 -29.56
CA PHE A 7 6.29 -53.22 -28.45
C PHE A 7 6.24 -51.70 -28.22
N CYS A 8 5.17 -51.28 -27.53
CA CYS A 8 5.06 -50.17 -26.56
C CYS A 8 6.00 -48.95 -26.68
N LEU A 9 5.43 -47.74 -26.70
CA LEU A 9 5.07 -47.04 -25.46
C LEU A 9 4.22 -45.80 -25.76
N LEU A 10 3.13 -45.65 -25.01
CA LEU A 10 2.41 -44.38 -24.86
C LEU A 10 3.35 -43.35 -24.21
N SER A 11 3.40 -42.16 -24.78
CA SER A 11 3.83 -40.96 -24.08
C SER A 11 2.84 -39.84 -24.43
N LEU A 12 1.74 -39.80 -23.67
CA LEU A 12 0.94 -38.60 -23.51
C LEU A 12 1.86 -37.54 -22.89
N ILE A 13 2.26 -36.56 -23.69
CA ILE A 13 2.94 -35.37 -23.19
C ILE A 13 1.86 -34.53 -22.51
N SER A 14 1.67 -34.79 -21.22
CA SER A 14 0.94 -33.91 -20.32
C SER A 14 1.74 -32.61 -20.22
N ILE A 15 1.43 -31.64 -21.08
CA ILE A 15 1.87 -30.26 -20.87
C ILE A 15 1.09 -29.77 -19.65
N GLY A 16 1.67 -29.99 -18.47
CA GLY A 16 1.25 -29.31 -17.27
C GLY A 16 1.43 -27.83 -17.53
N LEU A 17 0.32 -27.13 -17.77
CA LEU A 17 0.24 -25.69 -17.56
C LEU A 17 0.50 -25.48 -16.07
N THR A 18 1.77 -25.34 -15.70
CA THR A 18 2.12 -24.67 -14.45
C THR A 18 1.49 -23.29 -14.57
N ALA A 19 0.41 -23.07 -13.84
CA ALA A 19 -0.08 -21.74 -13.58
C ALA A 19 1.14 -20.93 -13.13
N CYS A 20 1.54 -19.95 -13.93
CA CYS A 20 2.43 -18.91 -13.46
C CYS A 20 1.62 -18.14 -12.42
N ASP A 21 1.67 -18.60 -11.17
CA ASP A 21 1.35 -17.77 -10.02
C ASP A 21 2.26 -16.55 -10.15
N GLY A 22 1.64 -15.44 -10.57
CA GLY A 22 2.35 -14.22 -10.91
C GLY A 22 3.13 -13.76 -9.69
N CYS A 23 4.45 -13.77 -9.80
CA CYS A 23 5.31 -13.11 -8.83
C CYS A 23 4.78 -11.68 -8.64
N PRO A 24 4.49 -11.23 -7.41
CA PRO A 24 4.15 -9.83 -7.19
C PRO A 24 5.30 -8.98 -7.70
N LEU A 25 5.00 -8.07 -8.64
CA LEU A 25 5.98 -7.26 -9.37
C LEU A 25 6.88 -6.41 -8.46
N ILE A 26 6.51 -6.24 -7.19
CA ILE A 26 7.23 -5.40 -6.21
C ILE A 26 8.41 -6.15 -5.56
N ALA A 27 8.33 -7.47 -5.47
CA ALA A 27 9.45 -8.30 -5.01
C ALA A 27 9.45 -9.57 -5.87
N GLY A 28 10.32 -9.62 -6.89
CA GLY A 28 10.49 -10.83 -7.70
C GLY A 28 10.67 -12.06 -6.79
N CYS A 29 10.17 -13.22 -7.23
CA CYS A 29 9.92 -14.43 -6.43
C CYS A 29 11.08 -15.01 -5.60
N ASN A 30 12.24 -14.36 -5.50
CA ASN A 30 13.38 -14.71 -4.64
C ASN A 30 14.31 -13.51 -4.28
N GLY A 31 13.87 -12.24 -4.36
CA GLY A 31 14.79 -11.08 -4.37
C GLY A 31 14.52 -9.97 -3.35
N THR A 32 15.60 -9.35 -2.84
CA THR A 32 15.60 -8.01 -2.24
C THR A 32 14.84 -7.03 -3.13
N ASP A 33 14.04 -6.12 -2.55
CA ASP A 33 13.31 -5.09 -3.30
C ASP A 33 14.27 -4.27 -4.18
N ARG A 34 14.14 -4.41 -5.50
CA ARG A 34 14.96 -3.71 -6.52
C ARG A 34 14.23 -2.50 -7.11
N SER A 35 13.10 -2.11 -6.54
CA SER A 35 12.32 -0.99 -7.03
C SER A 35 13.16 0.29 -7.04
N PRO A 36 13.13 1.06 -8.14
CA PRO A 36 13.83 2.33 -8.19
C PRO A 36 13.27 3.29 -7.12
N TYR A 37 14.16 4.01 -6.44
CA TYR A 37 13.75 5.00 -5.43
C TYR A 37 14.58 6.28 -5.52
N PHE A 38 14.03 7.40 -5.06
CA PHE A 38 14.71 8.69 -4.97
C PHE A 38 14.63 9.22 -3.53
N ILE A 39 15.72 9.78 -3.01
CA ILE A 39 15.73 10.46 -1.71
C ILE A 39 15.58 11.96 -1.96
N SER A 40 14.48 12.55 -1.49
CA SER A 40 14.21 13.97 -1.72
C SER A 40 15.22 14.83 -0.95
N PRO A 41 16.04 15.67 -1.61
CA PRO A 41 17.02 16.50 -0.91
C PRO A 41 16.39 17.72 -0.22
N VAL A 42 15.19 18.12 -0.65
CA VAL A 42 14.46 19.30 -0.19
C VAL A 42 12.99 18.97 0.07
N SER A 43 12.30 19.83 0.81
CA SER A 43 10.86 19.71 1.00
C SER A 43 10.12 19.89 -0.34
N SER A 44 9.15 19.01 -0.62
CA SER A 44 8.37 19.03 -1.85
C SER A 44 6.95 18.48 -1.62
N GLN A 45 6.26 18.12 -2.70
CA GLN A 45 4.95 17.47 -2.67
C GLN A 45 5.00 16.24 -3.57
N ALA A 46 4.36 15.15 -3.14
CA ALA A 46 4.12 13.98 -3.96
C ALA A 46 2.73 13.42 -3.65
N ARG A 47 1.91 13.17 -4.67
CA ARG A 47 0.52 12.70 -4.57
C ARG A 47 -0.37 13.59 -3.68
N GLY A 48 -0.06 14.89 -3.59
CA GLY A 48 -0.74 15.82 -2.69
C GLY A 48 -0.34 15.68 -1.21
N ILE A 49 0.71 14.93 -0.90
CA ILE A 49 1.32 14.79 0.42
C ILE A 49 2.58 15.67 0.49
N PRO A 50 2.75 16.50 1.53
CA PRO A 50 4.02 17.17 1.77
C PRO A 50 5.10 16.15 2.12
N VAL A 51 6.22 16.30 1.44
CA VAL A 51 7.38 15.42 1.52
C VAL A 51 8.50 16.21 2.19
N PRO A 52 8.86 15.95 3.47
CA PRO A 52 10.03 16.56 4.07
C PRO A 52 11.34 16.08 3.40
N PRO A 53 12.47 16.76 3.63
CA PRO A 53 13.77 16.29 3.16
C PRO A 53 14.07 14.88 3.68
N GLN A 54 14.93 14.14 2.96
CA GLN A 54 15.31 12.76 3.26
C GLN A 54 14.17 11.72 3.13
N THR A 55 13.01 12.11 2.61
CA THR A 55 11.93 11.16 2.29
C THR A 55 12.33 10.26 1.12
N ARG A 56 12.07 8.96 1.26
CA ARG A 56 12.23 7.97 0.21
C ARG A 56 10.96 7.87 -0.63
N LEU A 57 11.08 8.17 -1.93
CA LEU A 57 10.05 8.01 -2.94
C LEU A 57 10.35 6.75 -3.74
N THR A 58 9.51 5.73 -3.65
CA THR A 58 9.66 4.45 -4.37
C THR A 58 8.74 4.43 -5.58
N TYR A 59 9.23 3.89 -6.70
CA TYR A 59 8.51 3.87 -7.97
C TYR A 59 8.38 2.46 -8.53
N GLN A 60 7.34 2.25 -9.34
CA GLN A 60 7.22 1.08 -10.19
C GLN A 60 8.38 1.04 -11.20
N SER A 61 9.06 -0.10 -11.30
CA SER A 61 10.09 -0.31 -12.31
C SER A 61 9.48 -0.30 -13.71
N GLN A 62 9.98 0.57 -14.60
CA GLN A 62 9.52 0.66 -15.99
C GLN A 62 10.43 -0.10 -16.97
N HIS A 63 11.71 -0.26 -16.62
CA HIS A 63 12.73 -0.90 -17.46
C HIS A 63 13.70 -1.70 -16.61
N PHE A 64 14.22 -2.82 -17.15
CA PHE A 64 15.14 -3.73 -16.44
C PHE A 64 16.44 -3.06 -15.91
N ARG A 65 16.80 -1.87 -16.41
CA ARG A 65 17.97 -1.10 -15.97
C ARG A 65 17.67 -0.09 -14.85
N GLN A 66 16.41 0.22 -14.59
CA GLN A 66 16.03 1.09 -13.47
C GLN A 66 16.14 0.28 -12.19
N THR A 67 17.28 0.42 -11.52
CA THR A 67 17.56 -0.32 -10.28
C THR A 67 18.02 0.65 -9.19
N HIS A 68 17.67 0.36 -7.94
CA HIS A 68 18.13 1.07 -6.74
C HIS A 68 17.91 2.60 -6.77
N GLN A 69 18.79 3.36 -6.11
CA GLN A 69 18.67 4.80 -5.96
C GLN A 69 18.86 5.54 -7.29
N GLN A 70 17.93 6.43 -7.58
CA GLN A 70 17.94 7.32 -8.75
C GLN A 70 18.60 8.65 -8.39
N THR A 71 19.20 9.32 -9.37
CA THR A 71 19.80 10.65 -9.20
C THR A 71 18.78 11.79 -9.23
N HIS A 72 17.57 11.51 -9.74
CA HIS A 72 16.46 12.45 -9.83
C HIS A 72 15.13 11.73 -9.59
N ALA A 73 14.11 12.49 -9.20
CA ALA A 73 12.75 11.97 -9.06
C ALA A 73 12.23 11.45 -10.41
N LEU A 74 11.62 10.27 -10.41
CA LEU A 74 10.93 9.72 -11.58
C LEU A 74 9.51 10.29 -11.67
N LYS A 75 8.81 9.98 -12.77
CA LYS A 75 7.43 10.42 -12.99
C LYS A 75 6.53 10.00 -11.83
N GLU A 76 5.86 10.98 -11.23
CA GLU A 76 5.00 10.81 -10.06
C GLU A 76 3.88 9.79 -10.27
N GLN A 77 3.36 9.67 -11.50
CA GLN A 77 2.36 8.66 -11.86
C GLN A 77 2.79 7.21 -11.55
N ASN A 78 4.10 6.94 -11.49
CA ASN A 78 4.66 5.63 -11.16
C ASN A 78 5.03 5.49 -9.68
N LEU A 79 4.76 6.50 -8.86
CA LEU A 79 5.08 6.46 -7.44
C LEU A 79 4.22 5.38 -6.77
N THR A 80 4.88 4.41 -6.16
CA THR A 80 4.29 3.28 -5.44
C THR A 80 4.50 3.38 -3.93
N GLY A 81 5.38 4.26 -3.46
CA GLY A 81 5.55 4.45 -2.02
C GLY A 81 6.19 5.78 -1.63
N ILE A 82 5.84 6.25 -0.45
CA ILE A 82 6.42 7.41 0.23
C ILE A 82 6.78 6.95 1.65
N ALA A 83 8.04 7.01 2.03
CA ALA A 83 8.49 6.69 3.39
C ALA A 83 9.31 7.84 3.95
N PHE A 84 8.84 8.42 5.05
CA PHE A 84 9.53 9.52 5.73
C PHE A 84 10.80 9.01 6.43
N PRO A 85 11.79 9.90 6.65
CA PRO A 85 13.00 9.52 7.38
C PRO A 85 12.67 9.11 8.82
N GLU A 86 13.60 8.41 9.47
CA GLU A 86 13.46 8.02 10.87
C GLU A 86 13.14 9.23 11.77
N ASN A 87 12.41 8.97 12.85
CA ASN A 87 11.99 10.00 13.81
C ASN A 87 11.20 11.15 13.18
N THR A 88 10.60 10.95 12.00
CA THR A 88 9.77 11.95 11.32
C THR A 88 8.43 11.36 10.92
N ALA A 89 7.36 12.10 11.16
CA ALA A 89 6.02 11.77 10.73
C ALA A 89 5.31 13.02 10.22
N ILE A 90 4.20 12.83 9.51
CA ILE A 90 3.25 13.92 9.25
C ILE A 90 1.93 13.61 9.94
N LEU A 91 1.16 14.65 10.30
CA LEU A 91 -0.22 14.46 10.72
C LEU A 91 -1.13 14.31 9.50
N TRP A 92 -1.55 13.08 9.20
CA TRP A 92 -2.48 12.76 8.12
C TRP A 92 -3.80 12.26 8.72
N GLY A 93 -4.90 12.95 8.45
CA GLY A 93 -6.19 12.70 9.11
C GLY A 93 -6.16 12.93 10.63
N GLY A 94 -5.15 13.62 11.15
CA GLY A 94 -4.86 13.79 12.58
C GLY A 94 -4.04 12.66 13.21
N MET A 95 -3.67 11.64 12.44
CA MET A 95 -2.79 10.54 12.86
C MET A 95 -1.34 10.84 12.42
N PRO A 96 -0.33 10.71 13.30
CA PRO A 96 1.07 10.60 12.89
C PRO A 96 1.27 9.40 11.98
N VAL A 97 1.76 9.62 10.76
CA VAL A 97 2.04 8.55 9.79
C VAL A 97 3.47 8.63 9.28
N GLU A 98 4.08 7.47 9.06
CA GLU A 98 5.50 7.35 8.67
C GLU A 98 5.68 6.92 7.21
N ARG A 99 4.69 6.23 6.62
CA ARG A 99 4.76 5.80 5.21
C ARG A 99 3.41 5.51 4.57
N PHE A 100 3.42 5.54 3.25
CA PHE A 100 2.32 5.23 2.34
C PHE A 100 2.82 4.22 1.30
N ILE A 101 2.07 3.15 1.03
CA ILE A 101 2.45 2.09 0.08
C ILE A 101 1.26 1.75 -0.80
N GLN A 102 1.39 1.94 -2.11
CA GLN A 102 0.39 1.54 -3.09
C GLN A 102 0.18 0.03 -3.06
N PHE A 103 -1.06 -0.41 -3.25
CA PHE A 103 -1.34 -1.83 -3.37
C PHE A 103 -0.60 -2.47 -4.56
N SER A 104 -0.12 -3.70 -4.37
CA SER A 104 0.60 -4.43 -5.42
C SER A 104 -0.29 -4.87 -6.58
N ASN A 105 -1.57 -5.08 -6.32
CA ASN A 105 -2.54 -5.43 -7.36
C ASN A 105 -2.91 -4.14 -8.15
N PRO A 106 -2.59 -4.06 -9.45
CA PRO A 106 -2.89 -2.88 -10.27
C PRO A 106 -4.39 -2.60 -10.45
N GLU A 107 -5.26 -3.59 -10.23
CA GLU A 107 -6.71 -3.41 -10.27
C GLU A 107 -7.22 -2.65 -9.03
N MET A 108 -6.49 -2.75 -7.91
CA MET A 108 -6.82 -2.07 -6.67
C MET A 108 -6.28 -0.64 -6.67
N LYS A 109 -7.19 0.33 -6.85
CA LYS A 109 -6.86 1.76 -6.84
C LYS A 109 -6.76 2.26 -5.40
N GLY A 110 -5.60 2.14 -4.78
CA GLY A 110 -5.44 2.53 -3.39
C GLY A 110 -4.04 2.32 -2.80
N PHE A 111 -3.93 2.55 -1.50
CA PHE A 111 -2.69 2.41 -0.74
C PHE A 111 -2.97 2.03 0.72
N SER A 112 -1.96 1.46 1.38
CA SER A 112 -1.87 1.35 2.83
C SER A 112 -1.17 2.56 3.42
N VAL A 113 -1.70 3.11 4.52
CA VAL A 113 -1.05 4.18 5.31
C VAL A 113 -0.72 3.69 6.70
N TYR A 114 0.55 3.83 7.08
CA TYR A 114 1.09 3.26 8.30
C TYR A 114 1.24 4.33 9.39
N PRO A 115 0.68 4.11 10.59
CA PRO A 115 0.90 5.00 11.72
C PRO A 115 2.38 4.99 12.12
N ALA A 116 2.87 6.15 12.57
CA ALA A 116 4.25 6.30 13.01
C ALA A 116 4.42 5.81 14.45
N THR A 117 5.45 5.00 14.69
CA THR A 117 5.68 4.41 16.03
C THR A 117 6.24 5.44 17.03
N GLY A 118 5.71 5.45 18.25
CA GLY A 118 6.17 6.31 19.35
C GLY A 118 5.68 7.77 19.28
N PHE A 119 4.91 8.14 18.25
CA PHE A 119 4.32 9.47 18.15
C PHE A 119 2.98 9.50 18.88
N LYS A 120 2.69 10.60 19.58
CA LYS A 120 1.37 10.82 20.19
C LYS A 120 0.49 11.64 19.25
N SER A 121 -0.75 11.19 19.08
CA SER A 121 -1.80 11.98 18.45
C SER A 121 -2.60 12.66 19.57
N GLU A 122 -2.41 13.97 19.73
CA GLU A 122 -3.16 14.82 20.67
C GLU A 122 -4.61 15.06 20.21
N GLN A 123 -4.91 14.77 18.94
CA GLN A 123 -6.24 14.92 18.38
C GLN A 123 -7.10 13.67 18.67
N SER A 124 -8.37 13.91 18.95
CA SER A 124 -9.36 12.86 19.20
C SER A 124 -10.65 13.19 18.46
N ASN A 125 -11.13 12.23 17.68
CA ASN A 125 -12.44 12.21 17.06
C ASN A 125 -12.83 10.76 16.80
N THR A 126 -14.07 10.49 16.40
CA THR A 126 -14.56 9.13 16.18
C THR A 126 -13.71 8.35 15.17
N PHE A 127 -13.26 8.97 14.08
CA PHE A 127 -12.42 8.32 13.07
C PHE A 127 -11.04 7.94 13.65
N LEU A 128 -10.38 8.87 14.33
CA LEU A 128 -9.08 8.62 14.97
C LEU A 128 -9.16 7.57 16.06
N ASN A 129 -10.23 7.56 16.85
CA ASN A 129 -10.42 6.56 17.91
C ASN A 129 -10.64 5.16 17.32
N LEU A 130 -11.38 5.07 16.20
CA LEU A 130 -11.54 3.80 15.48
C LEU A 130 -10.22 3.33 14.87
N TRP A 131 -9.46 4.22 14.22
CA TRP A 131 -8.14 3.87 13.69
C TRP A 131 -7.17 3.43 14.81
N LYS A 132 -7.08 4.17 15.92
CA LYS A 132 -6.28 3.77 17.09
C LYS A 132 -6.72 2.41 17.65
N SER A 133 -8.01 2.08 17.59
CA SER A 133 -8.54 0.82 18.14
C SER A 133 -8.20 -0.44 17.34
N CYS A 134 -7.92 -0.30 16.04
CA CYS A 134 -7.47 -1.44 15.23
C CYS A 134 -5.95 -1.66 15.27
N ASP A 135 -5.20 -0.68 15.79
CA ASP A 135 -3.75 -0.77 16.07
C ASP A 135 -2.91 -1.24 14.87
N ASP A 136 -3.27 -0.77 13.67
CA ASP A 136 -2.65 -1.20 12.42
C ASP A 136 -2.74 -0.12 11.31
N ASP A 137 -2.19 -0.43 10.14
CA ASP A 137 -2.33 0.40 8.94
C ASP A 137 -3.76 0.43 8.40
N LEU A 138 -4.13 1.52 7.71
CA LEU A 138 -5.38 1.58 6.96
C LEU A 138 -5.15 1.24 5.50
N SER A 139 -5.90 0.26 5.00
CA SER A 139 -6.06 0.02 3.57
C SER A 139 -7.10 0.99 3.02
N ILE A 140 -6.67 1.90 2.14
CA ILE A 140 -7.51 2.96 1.58
C ILE A 140 -7.72 2.72 0.09
N TYR A 141 -8.98 2.72 -0.32
CA TYR A 141 -9.36 2.85 -1.72
C TYR A 141 -9.55 4.30 -2.12
N LEU A 142 -9.14 4.62 -3.34
CA LEU A 142 -9.19 5.95 -3.94
C LEU A 142 -10.09 5.97 -5.18
N LYS A 143 -10.97 6.97 -5.27
CA LYS A 143 -11.70 7.25 -6.53
C LYS A 143 -10.74 7.78 -7.60
N ASN A 144 -9.88 8.73 -7.22
CA ASN A 144 -8.77 9.25 -8.00
C ASN A 144 -7.45 8.73 -7.41
N PRO A 145 -6.78 7.75 -8.04
CA PRO A 145 -5.57 7.13 -7.50
C PRO A 145 -4.35 8.05 -7.45
N ASN A 146 -4.42 9.23 -8.08
CA ASN A 146 -3.31 10.19 -8.10
C ASN A 146 -3.36 11.20 -6.93
N ASP A 147 -4.45 11.24 -6.15
CA ASP A 147 -4.62 12.14 -5.00
C ASP A 147 -4.62 11.34 -3.69
N TRP A 148 -3.48 11.30 -3.01
CA TRP A 148 -3.31 10.61 -1.72
C TRP A 148 -3.54 11.55 -0.53
N SER A 149 -3.81 12.84 -0.78
CA SER A 149 -4.14 13.82 0.25
C SER A 149 -5.37 13.38 1.03
N PHE A 150 -5.40 13.60 2.36
CA PHE A 150 -6.53 13.22 3.20
C PHE A 150 -7.81 13.94 2.75
N ASN A 151 -8.64 13.22 2.00
CA ASN A 151 -9.79 13.75 1.30
C ASN A 151 -10.93 12.73 1.36
N PRO A 152 -11.87 12.84 2.31
CA PRO A 152 -12.97 11.89 2.50
C PRO A 152 -13.82 11.67 1.24
N SER A 153 -13.98 12.69 0.40
CA SER A 153 -14.72 12.56 -0.86
C SER A 153 -14.04 11.63 -1.88
N ASN A 154 -12.72 11.45 -1.76
CA ASN A 154 -11.88 10.62 -2.62
C ASN A 154 -11.57 9.25 -2.00
N MET A 155 -11.96 9.00 -0.74
CA MET A 155 -11.44 7.88 0.06
C MET A 155 -12.53 6.97 0.61
N GLU A 156 -12.21 5.69 0.67
CA GLU A 156 -12.96 4.66 1.39
C GLU A 156 -11.96 3.77 2.14
N ILE A 157 -12.18 3.56 3.44
CA ILE A 157 -11.39 2.60 4.22
C ILE A 157 -11.90 1.20 3.91
N ARG A 158 -11.02 0.33 3.43
CA ARG A 158 -11.32 -1.07 3.10
C ARG A 158 -10.65 -2.06 4.02
N GLY A 159 -9.78 -1.60 4.91
CA GLY A 159 -9.04 -2.47 5.79
C GLY A 159 -8.46 -1.73 6.99
N CYS A 160 -8.41 -2.40 8.12
CA CYS A 160 -7.49 -2.11 9.21
C CYS A 160 -7.19 -3.38 10.02
N GLY A 161 -5.96 -3.89 9.94
CA GLY A 161 -5.53 -5.13 10.59
C GLY A 161 -6.46 -6.29 10.29
N ARG A 162 -7.17 -6.82 11.30
CA ARG A 162 -8.12 -7.93 11.12
C ARG A 162 -9.44 -7.53 10.44
N TYR A 163 -9.76 -6.24 10.38
CA TYR A 163 -11.00 -5.73 9.81
C TYR A 163 -10.81 -5.45 8.32
N GLN A 164 -10.96 -6.48 7.49
CA GLN A 164 -10.75 -6.37 6.04
C GLN A 164 -12.08 -6.47 5.29
N GLN A 165 -12.23 -5.69 4.23
CA GLN A 165 -13.39 -5.79 3.35
C GLN A 165 -13.43 -7.18 2.72
N ARG A 166 -14.64 -7.74 2.62
CA ARG A 166 -14.87 -9.02 1.97
C ARG A 166 -14.25 -9.04 0.56
N SER A 167 -13.42 -10.03 0.29
CA SER A 167 -12.95 -10.34 -1.06
C SER A 167 -13.64 -11.62 -1.56
N GLU A 168 -13.67 -11.81 -2.87
CA GLU A 168 -14.20 -13.01 -3.52
C GLU A 168 -13.44 -14.30 -3.12
N TYR A 169 -12.23 -14.16 -2.57
CA TYR A 169 -11.33 -15.24 -2.19
C TYR A 169 -11.31 -15.54 -0.69
N MET A 170 -12.05 -14.78 0.12
CA MET A 170 -12.21 -15.07 1.54
C MET A 170 -13.44 -15.96 1.74
N GLU A 171 -13.21 -17.28 1.74
CA GLU A 171 -14.20 -18.22 2.26
C GLU A 171 -14.53 -17.87 3.72
N ASP A 172 -15.84 -17.91 4.01
CA ASP A 172 -16.52 -17.61 5.28
C ASP A 172 -15.59 -17.51 6.49
N ASN A 173 -15.11 -16.30 6.77
CA ASN A 173 -14.20 -16.09 7.89
C ASN A 173 -14.99 -15.69 9.14
N PHE A 174 -14.55 -16.19 10.29
CA PHE A 174 -15.14 -15.82 11.58
C PHE A 174 -15.16 -14.30 11.74
N ARG A 175 -16.32 -13.75 12.13
CA ARG A 175 -16.54 -12.32 12.49
C ARG A 175 -16.58 -11.33 11.31
N GLN A 176 -16.91 -11.76 10.08
CA GLN A 176 -17.13 -10.82 8.96
C GLN A 176 -18.14 -9.71 9.28
N ASN A 177 -19.23 -10.01 10.00
CA ASN A 177 -20.19 -9.00 10.45
C ASN A 177 -19.53 -7.89 11.29
N GLU A 178 -18.52 -8.22 12.09
CA GLU A 178 -17.78 -7.23 12.88
C GLU A 178 -16.85 -6.40 12.01
N ALA A 179 -16.19 -7.01 11.02
CA ALA A 179 -15.40 -6.27 10.04
C ALA A 179 -16.27 -5.30 9.24
N ASP A 180 -17.42 -5.76 8.74
CA ASP A 180 -18.38 -4.92 8.03
C ASP A 180 -18.91 -3.78 8.92
N GLU A 181 -19.23 -4.07 10.18
CA GLU A 181 -19.67 -3.06 11.14
C GLU A 181 -18.56 -2.03 11.44
N PHE A 182 -17.33 -2.50 11.65
CA PHE A 182 -16.17 -1.62 11.87
C PHE A 182 -15.91 -0.73 10.67
N LEU A 183 -15.83 -1.31 9.47
CA LEU A 183 -15.58 -0.59 8.21
C LEU A 183 -16.70 0.41 7.91
N SER A 184 -17.96 0.04 8.18
CA SER A 184 -19.10 0.97 8.08
C SER A 184 -18.93 2.16 9.03
N LYS A 185 -18.63 1.92 10.31
CA LYS A 185 -18.45 2.97 11.31
C LYS A 185 -17.29 3.91 11.00
N ILE A 186 -16.12 3.36 10.63
CA ILE A 186 -14.94 4.19 10.33
C ILE A 186 -15.15 5.01 9.06
N ASN A 187 -15.82 4.47 8.04
CA ASN A 187 -16.16 5.24 6.83
C ASN A 187 -17.21 6.32 7.13
N GLN A 188 -18.25 6.03 7.92
CA GLN A 188 -19.20 7.05 8.35
C GLN A 188 -18.52 8.18 9.15
N ALA A 189 -17.53 7.85 9.97
CA ALA A 189 -16.73 8.84 10.69
C ALA A 189 -15.82 9.64 9.74
N LEU A 190 -15.16 8.97 8.79
CA LEU A 190 -14.33 9.59 7.75
C LEU A 190 -15.12 10.63 6.95
N GLN A 191 -16.33 10.29 6.49
CA GLN A 191 -17.16 11.18 5.67
C GLN A 191 -17.64 12.44 6.40
N LYS A 192 -17.52 12.51 7.73
CA LYS A 192 -17.82 13.71 8.53
C LYS A 192 -16.63 14.66 8.64
N LEU A 193 -15.44 14.25 8.23
CA LEU A 193 -14.24 15.06 8.30
C LEU A 193 -14.11 15.94 7.04
N PRO A 194 -13.48 17.13 7.15
CA PRO A 194 -13.17 17.93 5.98
C PRO A 194 -11.96 17.36 5.22
N LYS A 195 -11.79 17.79 3.96
CA LYS A 195 -10.51 17.64 3.27
C LYS A 195 -9.42 18.39 4.06
N GLN A 196 -8.30 17.73 4.31
CA GLN A 196 -7.18 18.35 5.01
C GLN A 196 -6.34 19.19 4.03
N HIS A 197 -6.01 20.42 4.44
CA HIS A 197 -5.25 21.36 3.62
C HIS A 197 -3.79 21.53 4.08
N SER A 198 -3.46 21.17 5.31
CA SER A 198 -2.12 21.27 5.87
C SER A 198 -1.76 19.99 6.62
N TYR A 199 -0.53 19.52 6.47
CA TYR A 199 -0.03 18.32 7.16
C TYR A 199 1.24 18.71 7.92
N PRO A 200 1.11 19.09 9.21
CA PRO A 200 2.26 19.37 10.04
C PRO A 200 3.26 18.21 10.02
N VAL A 201 4.53 18.51 9.74
CA VAL A 201 5.65 17.59 9.93
C VAL A 201 6.03 17.64 11.39
N ILE A 202 6.14 16.48 12.03
CA ILE A 202 6.51 16.32 13.43
C ILE A 202 7.74 15.44 13.53
N HIS A 203 8.61 15.77 14.48
CA HIS A 203 9.85 15.05 14.71
C HIS A 203 9.89 14.53 16.15
N GLN A 204 10.41 13.32 16.31
CA GLN A 204 10.86 12.84 17.61
C GLN A 204 12.29 13.33 17.87
N PRO A 205 12.63 13.60 19.13
CA PRO A 205 14.03 13.81 19.51
C PRO A 205 14.83 12.56 19.13
N SER A 206 15.97 12.73 18.45
CA SER A 206 16.94 11.65 18.31
C SER A 206 17.37 11.19 19.71
N LYS A 207 17.29 9.88 19.98
CA LYS A 207 17.84 9.29 21.20
C LYS A 207 19.34 9.50 21.29
#